data_AF-A0A1S3C105-F1
#
_entry.id   AF-A0A1S3C105-F1
#
_cell.length_a   1.000
_cell.length_b   1.000
_cell.length_c   1.000
_cell.angle_alpha   90.00
_cell.angle_beta   90.00
_cell.angle_gamma   90.00
#
_symmetry.space_group_name_H-M   'P 1'
#
loop_
_entity.id
_entity.type
_entity.pdbx_description
1 polymer ?
#
loop_
_entity_poly.entity_id
_entity_poly.type
_entity_poly.pdbx_seq_one_letter_code
_entity_poly.pdbx_strand_id
1 'polypeptide(L)'
;MKSTANAKLILLHPSIHKQPLPTSTPATGAPTLSPRRWLFSFLTFFTLAFTLTLINSTFSTSTASRRSLAGHGPNVAASTALPHSISSALLHYAAADTNSTKPHMSTAELSSIAAALSPCAPACNFLIFGLTHESLLWRALNHGGATVFLDENEFQVSKFEQSNPGTEAYDVQYTTKVSEMKELLFQAKSQVDNECKPVQNLLFSECKLGINDLPNHIYQVPWDVILVDGPRGYNAGSPGRMSAIFTAGVLARSKCGKRNSKTHVFVHEMGREVERIYSEEFLCRENLAESVDSLGHFVVEKVIERAGGRFCKNSSSGSS
;
A
#
# COMPACT_ATOMS: atom_id res chain seq x y z
N MET A 1 11.32 -38.81 -32.37
CA MET A 1 10.92 -38.45 -33.76
C MET A 1 9.68 -37.58 -33.63
N LYS A 2 9.77 -36.28 -33.97
CA LYS A 2 9.24 -35.66 -35.22
C LYS A 2 7.72 -35.86 -35.35
N SER A 3 6.85 -34.89 -35.63
CA SER A 3 6.97 -33.50 -36.06
C SER A 3 5.59 -32.83 -35.97
N THR A 4 5.61 -31.55 -35.60
CA THR A 4 4.76 -30.39 -35.92
C THR A 4 3.52 -30.45 -36.82
N ALA A 5 2.52 -29.68 -36.36
CA ALA A 5 1.75 -28.61 -37.03
C ALA A 5 0.71 -28.96 -38.12
N ASN A 6 -0.47 -28.33 -38.03
CA ASN A 6 -0.77 -27.18 -38.90
C ASN A 6 -2.04 -26.43 -38.44
N ALA A 7 -1.86 -25.13 -38.20
CA ALA A 7 -2.93 -24.17 -37.98
C ALA A 7 -3.67 -23.91 -39.30
N LYS A 8 -5.00 -23.82 -39.25
CA LYS A 8 -5.83 -23.46 -40.40
C LYS A 8 -5.76 -21.94 -40.61
N LEU A 9 -5.26 -21.56 -41.78
CA LEU A 9 -5.26 -20.20 -42.32
C LEU A 9 -6.70 -19.81 -42.68
N ILE A 10 -7.24 -18.72 -42.12
CA ILE A 10 -8.50 -18.12 -42.56
C ILE A 10 -8.15 -17.04 -43.59
N LEU A 11 -8.39 -17.35 -44.86
CA LEU A 11 -8.23 -16.44 -46.00
C LEU A 11 -9.57 -15.69 -46.20
N LEU A 12 -9.60 -14.40 -45.89
CA LEU A 12 -10.76 -13.56 -46.22
C LEU A 12 -10.54 -12.91 -47.60
N HIS A 13 -11.34 -13.33 -48.57
CA HIS A 13 -11.44 -12.71 -49.90
C HIS A 13 -12.20 -11.37 -49.81
N PRO A 14 -11.73 -10.27 -50.45
CA PRO A 14 -12.55 -9.09 -50.64
C PRO A 14 -13.45 -9.28 -51.88
N SER A 15 -14.77 -9.29 -51.66
CA SER A 15 -15.78 -9.30 -52.71
C SER A 15 -15.95 -7.90 -53.32
N ILE A 16 -15.59 -7.77 -54.60
CA ILE A 16 -15.88 -6.59 -55.43
C ILE A 16 -17.26 -6.80 -56.05
N HIS A 17 -18.25 -6.00 -55.65
CA HIS A 17 -19.52 -5.90 -56.37
C HIS A 17 -19.55 -4.58 -57.15
N LYS A 18 -19.47 -4.69 -58.48
CA LYS A 18 -19.80 -3.64 -59.45
C LYS A 18 -21.17 -3.97 -60.03
N GLN A 19 -22.06 -3.00 -60.12
CA GLN A 19 -23.13 -2.93 -61.14
C GLN A 19 -23.69 -1.48 -61.21
N PRO A 20 -24.39 -1.08 -62.29
CA PRO A 20 -24.04 0.09 -63.09
C PRO A 20 -25.09 1.23 -63.11
N LEU A 21 -24.69 2.35 -63.73
CA LEU A 21 -25.38 3.64 -63.95
C LEU A 21 -26.73 3.52 -64.74
N PRO A 22 -27.62 4.54 -64.72
CA PRO A 22 -27.60 5.52 -65.83
C PRO A 22 -27.87 7.01 -65.48
N THR A 23 -27.10 7.88 -66.15
CA THR A 23 -27.39 9.23 -66.73
C THR A 23 -28.10 10.35 -65.93
N SER A 24 -27.44 11.49 -65.73
CA SER A 24 -27.64 12.76 -66.49
C SER A 24 -27.01 14.03 -65.83
N THR A 25 -26.09 14.68 -66.56
CA THR A 25 -25.76 16.14 -66.64
C THR A 25 -25.30 16.98 -65.41
N PRO A 26 -24.55 18.10 -65.64
CA PRO A 26 -23.38 18.48 -64.84
C PRO A 26 -23.52 19.81 -64.07
N ALA A 27 -22.74 20.01 -63.01
CA ALA A 27 -22.24 21.33 -62.62
C ALA A 27 -21.15 21.28 -61.53
N THR A 28 -20.12 22.09 -61.77
CA THR A 28 -19.20 22.73 -60.81
C THR A 28 -18.15 21.87 -60.09
N GLY A 29 -16.89 22.17 -60.41
CA GLY A 29 -15.70 21.47 -59.94
C GLY A 29 -15.34 21.76 -58.49
N ALA A 30 -14.86 20.72 -57.83
CA ALA A 30 -14.04 20.79 -56.64
C ALA A 30 -12.75 20.01 -56.93
N PRO A 31 -11.56 20.50 -56.54
CA PRO A 31 -10.32 19.78 -56.77
C PRO A 31 -10.32 18.52 -55.92
N THR A 32 -10.30 17.35 -56.55
CA THR A 32 -10.15 16.07 -55.88
C THR A 32 -8.73 15.95 -55.31
N LEU A 33 -8.53 16.40 -54.07
CA LEU A 33 -7.28 16.15 -53.37
C LEU A 33 -7.12 14.64 -53.12
N SER A 34 -6.04 14.07 -53.65
CA SER A 34 -5.72 12.65 -53.55
C SER A 34 -5.73 12.16 -52.08
N PRO A 35 -6.27 10.96 -51.79
CA PRO A 35 -6.36 10.41 -50.42
C PRO A 35 -5.00 10.28 -49.71
N ARG A 36 -3.92 10.20 -50.50
CA ARG A 36 -2.54 10.20 -50.02
C ARG A 36 -2.15 11.52 -49.31
N ARG A 37 -2.65 12.67 -49.79
CA ARG A 37 -2.39 13.98 -49.15
C ARG A 37 -3.15 14.14 -47.83
N TRP A 38 -4.35 13.55 -47.73
CA TRP A 38 -5.13 13.53 -46.51
C TRP A 38 -4.47 12.69 -45.41
N LEU A 39 -3.96 11.51 -45.77
CA LEU A 39 -3.19 10.67 -44.84
C LEU A 39 -1.93 11.37 -44.31
N PHE A 40 -1.16 12.05 -45.17
CA PHE A 40 -0.01 12.83 -44.70
C PHE A 40 -0.42 13.97 -43.78
N SER A 41 -1.46 14.73 -44.14
CA SER A 41 -1.95 15.84 -43.31
C SER A 41 -2.45 15.35 -41.95
N PHE A 42 -3.14 14.20 -41.93
CA PHE A 42 -3.63 13.56 -40.72
C PHE A 42 -2.46 13.07 -39.85
N LEU A 43 -1.49 12.33 -40.41
CA LEU A 43 -0.31 11.88 -39.67
C LEU A 43 0.45 13.07 -39.07
N THR A 44 0.70 14.13 -39.86
CA THR A 44 1.42 15.32 -39.38
C THR A 44 0.69 16.03 -38.26
N PHE A 45 -0.64 16.11 -38.33
CA PHE A 45 -1.45 16.75 -37.29
C PHE A 45 -1.38 15.97 -35.98
N PHE A 46 -1.52 14.64 -36.02
CA PHE A 46 -1.44 13.81 -34.81
C PHE A 46 -0.02 13.76 -34.22
N THR A 47 1.02 13.74 -35.05
CA THR A 47 2.40 13.84 -34.54
C THR A 47 2.66 15.19 -33.90
N LEU A 48 2.18 16.30 -34.50
CA LEU A 48 2.35 17.63 -33.95
C LEU A 48 1.58 17.77 -32.63
N ALA A 49 0.31 17.33 -32.59
CA ALA A 49 -0.51 17.33 -31.39
C ALA A 49 0.16 16.54 -30.25
N PHE A 50 0.66 15.34 -30.53
CA PHE A 50 1.37 14.50 -29.55
C PHE A 50 2.67 15.15 -29.04
N THR A 51 3.45 15.78 -29.92
CA THR A 51 4.65 16.52 -29.49
C THR A 51 4.31 17.75 -28.65
N LEU A 52 3.19 18.44 -28.95
CA LEU A 52 2.75 19.61 -28.20
C LEU A 52 2.24 19.22 -26.79
N THR A 53 1.54 18.09 -26.66
CA THR A 53 1.17 17.56 -25.33
C THR A 53 2.38 17.10 -24.54
N LEU A 54 3.36 16.44 -25.16
CA LEU A 54 4.59 16.07 -24.47
C LEU A 54 5.35 17.31 -23.98
N ILE A 55 5.50 18.33 -24.81
CA ILE A 55 6.13 19.61 -24.46
C ILE A 55 5.34 20.29 -23.33
N ASN A 56 4.02 20.42 -23.42
CA ASN A 56 3.22 21.03 -22.34
C ASN A 56 3.26 20.21 -21.02
N SER A 57 3.42 18.89 -21.10
CA SER A 57 3.58 18.03 -19.93
C SER A 57 4.98 18.11 -19.31
N THR A 58 6.03 18.39 -20.10
CA THR A 58 7.42 18.53 -19.62
C THR A 58 7.78 19.96 -19.19
N PHE A 59 7.04 20.97 -19.66
CA PHE A 59 7.20 22.38 -19.27
C PHE A 59 6.26 22.84 -18.15
N SER A 60 5.42 21.94 -17.60
CA SER A 60 4.81 22.16 -16.28
C SER A 60 5.83 21.88 -15.19
N THR A 61 6.95 22.63 -15.23
CA THR A 61 7.82 22.79 -14.08
C THR A 61 6.99 23.55 -13.06
N SER A 62 6.65 22.88 -11.96
CA SER A 62 5.98 23.46 -10.81
C SER A 62 6.78 24.66 -10.31
N THR A 63 6.49 25.85 -10.81
CA THR A 63 6.79 27.10 -10.12
C THR A 63 5.90 27.12 -8.88
N ALA A 64 6.40 26.50 -7.83
CA ALA A 64 5.94 26.74 -6.47
C ALA A 64 6.04 28.26 -6.25
N SER A 65 4.88 28.92 -6.28
CA SER A 65 4.76 30.33 -5.93
C SER A 65 5.06 30.48 -4.45
N ARG A 66 6.34 30.64 -4.11
CA ARG A 66 6.74 31.15 -2.79
C ARG A 66 6.35 32.63 -2.76
N ARG A 67 5.14 32.91 -2.29
CA ARG A 67 4.81 34.23 -1.75
C ARG A 67 5.65 34.44 -0.48
N SER A 68 6.84 35.02 -0.65
CA SER A 68 7.58 35.63 0.46
C SER A 68 6.83 36.91 0.85
N LEU A 69 5.94 36.80 1.84
CA LEU A 69 5.59 37.97 2.65
C LEU A 69 6.74 38.17 3.64
N ALA A 70 7.59 39.14 3.35
CA ALA A 70 8.50 39.71 4.32
C ALA A 70 7.69 40.48 5.37
N GLY A 71 7.17 39.75 6.36
CA GLY A 71 6.66 40.31 7.61
C GLY A 71 7.66 40.02 8.72
N HIS A 72 8.27 41.06 9.27
CA HIS A 72 9.15 40.97 10.44
C HIS A 72 8.34 40.56 11.68
N GLY A 73 8.27 39.26 11.93
CA GLY A 73 7.82 38.67 13.20
C GLY A 73 8.88 37.68 13.70
N PRO A 74 9.03 37.49 15.03
CA PRO A 74 10.06 36.61 15.56
C PRO A 74 9.86 35.18 15.03
N ASN A 75 10.92 34.62 14.42
CA ASN A 75 11.02 33.24 13.97
C ASN A 75 10.88 32.30 15.18
N VAL A 76 9.64 31.97 15.54
CA VAL A 76 9.34 30.78 16.32
C VAL A 76 9.24 29.66 15.29
N ALA A 77 10.20 28.73 15.26
CA ALA A 77 10.02 27.48 14.54
C ALA A 77 8.73 26.84 15.05
N ALA A 78 7.65 26.93 14.27
CA ALA A 78 6.37 26.37 14.65
C ALA A 78 6.58 24.88 14.89
N SER A 79 6.40 24.44 16.13
CA SER A 79 6.44 23.02 16.46
C SER A 79 5.37 22.32 15.62
N THR A 80 5.79 21.42 14.73
CA THR A 80 4.87 20.55 13.98
C THR A 80 4.18 19.52 14.88
N ALA A 81 4.68 19.36 16.11
CA ALA A 81 4.12 18.47 17.11
C ALA A 81 2.75 18.96 17.58
N LEU A 82 1.78 18.04 17.58
CA LEU A 82 0.44 18.29 18.09
C LEU A 82 0.49 18.57 19.61
N PRO A 83 -0.15 19.64 20.11
CA PRO A 83 -0.20 19.91 21.55
C PRO A 83 -0.79 18.74 22.35
N HIS A 84 -0.20 18.45 23.51
CA HIS A 84 -0.61 17.32 24.36
C HIS A 84 -2.11 17.38 24.73
N SER A 85 -2.65 18.57 25.00
CA SER A 85 -4.09 18.73 25.29
C SER A 85 -4.98 18.29 24.13
N ILE A 86 -4.55 18.53 22.88
CA ILE A 86 -5.27 18.11 21.68
C ILE A 86 -5.15 16.60 21.49
N SER A 87 -3.94 16.03 21.61
CA SER A 87 -3.78 14.57 21.51
C SER A 87 -4.58 13.82 22.58
N SER A 88 -4.58 14.30 23.83
CA SER A 88 -5.39 13.71 24.90
C SER A 88 -6.89 13.82 24.64
N ALA A 89 -7.36 14.95 24.10
CA ALA A 89 -8.77 15.11 23.74
C ALA A 89 -9.16 14.15 22.60
N LEU A 90 -8.32 14.04 21.56
CA LEU A 90 -8.56 13.11 20.45
C LEU A 90 -8.65 11.65 20.94
N LEU A 91 -7.73 11.23 21.80
CA LEU A 91 -7.75 9.90 22.42
C LEU A 91 -9.00 9.69 23.28
N HIS A 92 -9.37 10.68 24.09
CA HIS A 92 -10.56 10.61 24.94
C HIS A 92 -11.84 10.42 24.12
N TYR A 93 -12.04 11.21 23.07
CA TYR A 93 -13.25 11.12 22.25
C TYR A 93 -13.25 9.92 21.30
N ALA A 94 -12.09 9.47 20.83
CA ALA A 94 -11.99 8.25 20.02
C ALA A 94 -12.29 6.99 20.86
N ALA A 95 -11.87 6.97 22.12
CA ALA A 95 -12.16 5.88 23.05
C ALA A 95 -13.58 5.94 23.65
N ALA A 96 -14.26 7.08 23.56
CA ALA A 96 -15.59 7.26 24.12
C ALA A 96 -16.61 6.49 23.27
N ASP A 97 -16.86 5.24 23.66
CA ASP A 97 -17.89 4.40 23.06
C ASP A 97 -19.28 4.99 23.33
N THR A 98 -20.02 5.34 22.27
CA THR A 98 -21.37 5.90 22.42
C THR A 98 -22.48 4.99 21.92
N ASN A 99 -22.20 3.87 21.21
CA ASN A 99 -23.21 2.89 20.78
C ASN A 99 -22.69 1.81 19.78
N SER A 100 -21.41 1.44 19.76
CA SER A 100 -20.93 0.56 18.68
C SER A 100 -21.02 -0.93 19.01
N THR A 101 -21.64 -1.71 18.12
CA THR A 101 -21.63 -3.18 18.15
C THR A 101 -20.35 -3.79 17.57
N LYS A 102 -19.36 -2.97 17.22
CA LYS A 102 -18.08 -3.40 16.62
C LYS A 102 -16.95 -3.28 17.64
N PRO A 103 -15.98 -4.22 17.65
CA PRO A 103 -14.77 -4.06 18.45
C PRO A 103 -14.00 -2.80 18.01
N HIS A 104 -13.61 -1.98 18.98
CA HIS A 104 -12.75 -0.81 18.82
C HIS A 104 -11.63 -0.88 19.87
N MET A 105 -10.55 -0.15 19.65
CA MET A 105 -9.42 -0.18 20.58
C MET A 105 -9.76 0.51 21.91
N SER A 106 -9.27 -0.07 23.00
CA SER A 106 -9.37 0.50 24.35
C SER A 106 -8.55 1.79 24.46
N THR A 107 -8.86 2.64 25.45
CA THR A 107 -8.05 3.84 25.72
C THR A 107 -6.58 3.51 25.94
N ALA A 108 -6.28 2.36 26.55
CA ALA A 108 -4.90 1.93 26.81
C ALA A 108 -4.19 1.51 25.52
N GLU A 109 -4.88 0.76 24.65
CA GLU A 109 -4.38 0.37 23.33
C GLU A 109 -4.09 1.61 22.45
N LEU A 110 -5.05 2.54 22.39
CA LEU A 110 -4.89 3.79 21.64
C LEU A 110 -3.69 4.62 22.17
N SER A 111 -3.53 4.68 23.49
CA SER A 111 -2.45 5.43 24.12
C SER A 111 -1.07 4.81 23.86
N SER A 112 -0.96 3.48 23.79
CA SER A 112 0.29 2.77 23.45
C SER A 112 0.75 3.12 22.03
N ILE A 113 -0.16 3.12 21.05
CA ILE A 113 0.17 3.51 19.66
C ILE A 113 0.53 4.99 19.58
N ALA A 114 -0.25 5.86 20.23
CA ALA A 114 0.03 7.29 20.27
C ALA A 114 1.41 7.61 20.88
N ALA A 115 1.81 6.87 21.92
CA ALA A 115 3.12 7.02 22.53
C ALA A 115 4.26 6.71 21.56
N ALA A 116 4.09 5.72 20.67
CA ALA A 116 5.09 5.39 19.64
C ALA A 116 5.18 6.41 18.50
N LEU A 117 4.13 7.21 18.27
CA LEU A 117 4.16 8.31 17.30
C LEU A 117 4.89 9.56 17.81
N SER A 118 4.94 9.75 19.14
CA SER A 118 5.51 10.95 19.77
C SER A 118 7.01 11.22 19.52
N PRO A 119 7.91 10.21 19.40
CA PRO A 119 9.35 10.47 19.31
C PRO A 119 9.84 10.83 17.90
N CYS A 120 8.99 10.70 16.88
CA CYS A 120 9.38 11.01 15.50
C CYS A 120 9.50 12.52 15.27
N ALA A 121 10.56 12.96 14.59
CA ALA A 121 10.77 14.36 14.23
C ALA A 121 11.02 14.50 12.71
N PRO A 122 10.28 15.35 11.97
CA PRO A 122 9.16 16.20 12.42
C PRO A 122 7.84 15.43 12.64
N ALA A 123 7.73 14.20 12.10
CA ALA A 123 6.61 13.25 12.26
C ALA A 123 7.02 11.85 11.73
N CYS A 124 6.22 10.81 11.96
CA CYS A 124 6.56 9.43 11.57
C CYS A 124 6.15 9.11 10.12
N ASN A 125 6.82 8.13 9.51
CA ASN A 125 6.23 7.32 8.45
C ASN A 125 5.37 6.23 9.12
N PHE A 126 4.06 6.32 8.97
CA PHE A 126 3.08 5.42 9.59
C PHE A 126 2.28 4.64 8.55
N LEU A 127 2.48 3.32 8.50
CA LEU A 127 1.72 2.42 7.64
C LEU A 127 0.64 1.70 8.46
N ILE A 128 -0.58 1.65 7.94
CA ILE A 128 -1.72 1.05 8.64
C ILE A 128 -2.40 0.06 7.69
N PHE A 129 -2.43 -1.21 8.08
CA PHE A 129 -3.28 -2.22 7.46
C PHE A 129 -4.65 -2.19 8.17
N GLY A 130 -5.70 -1.83 7.45
CA GLY A 130 -7.08 -1.69 7.92
C GLY A 130 -7.57 -0.24 7.95
N LEU A 131 -8.75 0.00 7.39
CA LEU A 131 -9.55 1.20 7.60
C LEU A 131 -10.58 0.93 8.69
N THR A 132 -10.29 1.43 9.89
CA THR A 132 -11.11 1.27 11.09
C THR A 132 -11.70 2.61 11.55
N HIS A 133 -12.42 2.58 12.67
CA HIS A 133 -12.98 3.76 13.32
C HIS A 133 -11.88 4.77 13.71
N GLU A 134 -10.70 4.28 14.07
CA GLU A 134 -9.55 5.04 14.54
C GLU A 134 -8.76 5.68 13.38
N SER A 135 -9.11 5.43 12.11
CA SER A 135 -8.31 5.90 10.96
C SER A 135 -8.04 7.41 10.98
N LEU A 136 -9.04 8.22 11.34
CA LEU A 136 -8.87 9.67 11.46
C LEU A 136 -8.08 10.09 12.70
N LEU A 137 -8.15 9.32 13.79
CA LEU A 137 -7.30 9.52 14.96
C LEU A 137 -5.84 9.36 14.56
N TRP A 138 -5.49 8.28 13.85
CA TRP A 138 -4.12 8.00 13.40
C TRP A 138 -3.55 9.10 12.52
N ARG A 139 -4.35 9.57 11.55
CA ARG A 139 -3.97 10.71 10.71
C ARG A 139 -3.77 11.99 11.53
N ALA A 140 -4.64 12.26 12.50
CA ALA A 140 -4.56 13.47 13.31
C ALA A 140 -3.38 13.45 14.29
N LEU A 141 -3.09 12.30 14.91
CA LEU A 141 -1.95 12.15 15.84
C LEU A 141 -0.61 12.20 15.10
N ASN A 142 -0.53 11.67 13.87
CA ASN A 142 0.66 11.79 13.02
C ASN A 142 0.63 13.08 12.16
N HIS A 143 0.22 14.21 12.74
CA HIS A 143 0.09 15.48 12.02
C HIS A 143 1.42 15.89 11.37
N GLY A 144 1.38 16.21 10.06
CA GLY A 144 2.58 16.57 9.30
C GLY A 144 3.47 15.40 8.90
N GLY A 145 3.12 14.16 9.27
CA GLY A 145 3.78 12.93 8.85
C GLY A 145 3.17 12.28 7.62
N ALA A 146 3.80 11.22 7.15
CA ALA A 146 3.26 10.36 6.10
C ALA A 146 2.44 9.25 6.77
N THR A 147 1.13 9.22 6.52
CA THR A 147 0.24 8.17 6.99
C THR A 147 -0.43 7.52 5.78
N VAL A 148 -0.23 6.21 5.62
CA VAL A 148 -0.80 5.44 4.51
C VAL A 148 -1.68 4.32 5.06
N PHE A 149 -2.89 4.20 4.50
CA PHE A 149 -3.85 3.15 4.84
C PHE A 149 -3.93 2.09 3.73
N LEU A 150 -3.99 0.83 4.12
CA LEU A 150 -4.15 -0.32 3.22
C LEU A 150 -5.36 -1.14 3.67
N ASP A 151 -6.43 -1.26 2.88
CA ASP A 151 -7.64 -2.03 3.28
C ASP A 151 -8.03 -3.06 2.22
N GLU A 152 -8.71 -4.13 2.62
CA GLU A 152 -9.18 -5.15 1.67
C GLU A 152 -10.36 -4.69 0.79
N ASN A 153 -11.00 -3.56 1.09
CA ASN A 153 -12.24 -3.14 0.45
C ASN A 153 -12.09 -1.82 -0.33
N GLU A 154 -12.01 -1.94 -1.66
CA GLU A 154 -11.92 -0.82 -2.61
C GLU A 154 -13.00 0.25 -2.38
N PHE A 155 -14.25 -0.16 -2.11
CA PHE A 155 -15.32 0.79 -1.86
C PHE A 155 -15.10 1.60 -0.58
N GLN A 156 -14.60 0.97 0.48
CA GLN A 156 -14.28 1.64 1.74
C GLN A 156 -13.11 2.60 1.57
N VAL A 157 -12.08 2.20 0.82
CA VAL A 157 -10.94 3.07 0.46
C VAL A 157 -11.42 4.29 -0.30
N SER A 158 -12.13 4.10 -1.42
CA SER A 158 -12.62 5.20 -2.24
C SER A 158 -13.52 6.16 -1.46
N LYS A 159 -14.44 5.63 -0.64
CA LYS A 159 -15.31 6.44 0.20
C LYS A 159 -14.52 7.23 1.26
N PHE A 160 -13.51 6.62 1.86
CA PHE A 160 -12.68 7.26 2.87
C PHE A 160 -11.87 8.42 2.29
N GLU A 161 -11.26 8.24 1.12
CA GLU A 161 -10.53 9.30 0.42
C GLU A 161 -11.44 10.46 -0.01
N GLN A 162 -12.63 10.16 -0.54
CA GLN A 162 -13.64 11.17 -0.90
C GLN A 162 -14.07 12.00 0.30
N SER A 163 -14.25 11.35 1.45
CA SER A 163 -14.70 12.02 2.68
C SER A 163 -13.57 12.77 3.40
N ASN A 164 -12.32 12.40 3.14
CA ASN A 164 -11.15 12.93 3.85
C ASN A 164 -10.04 13.34 2.87
N PRO A 165 -10.20 14.48 2.16
CA PRO A 165 -9.26 14.91 1.13
C PRO A 165 -7.80 14.97 1.59
N GLY A 166 -6.90 14.50 0.72
CA GLY A 166 -5.47 14.42 0.99
C GLY A 166 -5.08 13.26 1.91
N THR A 167 -5.94 12.27 2.11
CA THR A 167 -5.55 10.98 2.70
C THR A 167 -5.02 10.07 1.62
N GLU A 168 -3.95 9.35 1.93
CA GLU A 168 -3.38 8.34 1.06
C GLU A 168 -3.85 6.97 1.53
N ALA A 169 -4.69 6.32 0.72
CA ALA A 169 -5.21 4.99 1.02
C ALA A 169 -5.25 4.12 -0.25
N TYR A 170 -5.00 2.82 -0.10
CA TYR A 170 -5.02 1.87 -1.22
C TYR A 170 -5.81 0.62 -0.85
N ASP A 171 -6.51 0.04 -1.81
CA ASP A 171 -7.04 -1.30 -1.67
C ASP A 171 -5.94 -2.33 -1.90
N VAL A 172 -6.02 -3.45 -1.19
CA VAL A 172 -5.06 -4.55 -1.26
C VAL A 172 -5.79 -5.85 -1.54
N GLN A 173 -5.32 -6.60 -2.53
CA GLN A 173 -5.91 -7.89 -2.87
C GLN A 173 -5.27 -9.01 -2.05
N TYR A 174 -5.87 -9.32 -0.90
CA TYR A 174 -5.42 -10.43 -0.08
C TYR A 174 -5.83 -11.78 -0.69
N THR A 175 -4.85 -12.60 -1.05
CA THR A 175 -5.06 -13.91 -1.66
C THR A 175 -5.17 -15.06 -0.64
N THR A 176 -4.88 -14.79 0.64
CA THR A 176 -4.90 -15.78 1.73
C THR A 176 -6.26 -15.87 2.42
N LYS A 177 -6.55 -17.02 3.04
CA LYS A 177 -7.76 -17.22 3.85
C LYS A 177 -7.44 -17.73 5.24
N VAL A 178 -8.28 -17.37 6.21
CA VAL A 178 -8.15 -17.86 7.61
C VAL A 178 -8.12 -19.39 7.67
N SER A 179 -8.93 -20.09 6.85
CA SER A 179 -8.93 -21.55 6.78
C SER A 179 -7.59 -22.18 6.38
N GLU A 180 -6.74 -21.43 5.68
CA GLU A 180 -5.48 -21.90 5.11
C GLU A 180 -4.29 -21.65 6.06
N MET A 181 -4.53 -21.06 7.24
CA MET A 181 -3.48 -20.54 8.13
C MET A 181 -2.39 -21.56 8.46
N LYS A 182 -2.72 -22.84 8.64
CA LYS A 182 -1.75 -23.89 9.01
C LYS A 182 -0.87 -24.27 7.83
N GLU A 183 -1.47 -24.40 6.65
CA GLU A 183 -0.77 -24.73 5.41
C GLU A 183 0.15 -23.59 4.98
N LEU A 184 -0.34 -22.35 5.03
CA LEU A 184 0.44 -21.15 4.70
C LEU A 184 1.64 -20.98 5.64
N LEU A 185 1.46 -21.21 6.94
CA LEU A 185 2.55 -21.14 7.90
C LEU A 185 3.60 -22.22 7.63
N PHE A 186 3.18 -23.46 7.38
CA PHE A 186 4.08 -24.55 7.02
C PHE A 186 4.87 -24.23 5.74
N GLN A 187 4.20 -23.75 4.70
CA GLN A 187 4.83 -23.35 3.43
C GLN A 187 5.85 -22.23 3.65
N ALA A 188 5.47 -21.16 4.37
CA ALA A 188 6.36 -20.04 4.65
C ALA A 188 7.63 -20.46 5.40
N LYS A 189 7.50 -21.32 6.43
CA LYS A 189 8.64 -21.86 7.19
C LYS A 189 9.55 -22.73 6.33
N SER A 190 8.98 -23.50 5.40
CA SER A 190 9.75 -24.31 4.46
C SER A 190 10.51 -23.48 3.41
N GLN A 191 10.06 -22.26 3.15
CA GLN A 191 10.62 -21.35 2.14
C GLN A 191 11.45 -20.21 2.77
N VAL A 192 11.79 -20.29 4.05
CA VAL A 192 12.52 -19.24 4.77
C VAL A 192 13.89 -18.95 4.17
N ASP A 193 14.55 -19.98 3.63
CA ASP A 193 15.84 -19.85 2.93
C ASP A 193 15.68 -19.53 1.43
N ASN A 194 14.44 -19.42 0.92
CA ASN A 194 14.12 -19.15 -0.48
C ASN A 194 13.14 -17.98 -0.70
N GLU A 195 11.84 -18.23 -0.86
CA GLU A 195 10.87 -17.18 -1.25
C GLU A 195 10.34 -16.34 -0.09
N CYS A 196 10.35 -16.85 1.15
CA CYS A 196 9.74 -16.22 2.32
C CYS A 196 10.79 -15.77 3.34
N LYS A 197 11.76 -14.96 2.89
CA LYS A 197 12.88 -14.49 3.70
C LYS A 197 12.50 -13.28 4.57
N PRO A 198 13.16 -13.09 5.74
CA PRO A 198 12.95 -11.92 6.59
C PRO A 198 13.41 -10.60 5.96
N VAL A 199 14.43 -10.67 5.09
CA VAL A 199 14.91 -9.53 4.28
C VAL A 199 14.77 -9.92 2.82
N GLN A 200 13.88 -9.24 2.11
CA GLN A 200 13.58 -9.54 0.72
C GLN A 200 12.90 -8.38 0.00
N ASN A 201 12.93 -8.41 -1.32
CA ASN A 201 12.15 -7.51 -2.14
C ASN A 201 10.73 -8.06 -2.33
N LEU A 202 9.76 -7.48 -1.63
CA LEU A 202 8.36 -7.89 -1.68
C LEU A 202 7.73 -7.69 -3.07
N LEU A 203 8.16 -6.68 -3.84
CA LEU A 203 7.63 -6.39 -5.18
C LEU A 203 7.81 -7.57 -6.16
N PHE A 204 8.83 -8.41 -5.93
CA PHE A 204 9.13 -9.59 -6.75
C PHE A 204 9.13 -10.88 -5.92
N SER A 205 8.47 -10.88 -4.76
CA SER A 205 8.39 -12.06 -3.91
C SER A 205 7.31 -13.00 -4.42
N GLU A 206 7.64 -14.29 -4.50
CA GLU A 206 6.69 -15.38 -4.78
C GLU A 206 6.16 -16.02 -3.48
N CYS A 207 6.49 -15.46 -2.31
CA CYS A 207 5.94 -15.92 -1.04
C CYS A 207 4.44 -15.61 -1.00
N LYS A 208 3.59 -16.62 -0.80
CA LYS A 208 2.12 -16.44 -0.68
C LYS A 208 1.69 -15.48 0.44
N LEU A 209 2.54 -15.26 1.45
CA LEU A 209 2.28 -14.31 2.53
C LEU A 209 2.72 -12.88 2.19
N GLY A 210 3.60 -12.69 1.20
CA GLY A 210 4.08 -11.38 0.80
C GLY A 210 3.04 -10.65 -0.04
N ILE A 211 2.71 -9.43 0.34
CA ILE A 211 1.85 -8.55 -0.46
C ILE A 211 2.74 -7.85 -1.50
N ASN A 212 2.60 -8.23 -2.77
CA ASN A 212 3.47 -7.81 -3.88
C ASN A 212 2.80 -6.84 -4.87
N ASP A 213 1.56 -6.43 -4.60
CA ASP A 213 0.71 -5.57 -5.43
C ASP A 213 0.52 -4.16 -4.85
N LEU A 214 1.36 -3.73 -3.88
CA LEU A 214 1.32 -2.37 -3.35
C LEU A 214 1.94 -1.37 -4.33
N PRO A 215 1.57 -0.07 -4.25
CA PRO A 215 2.28 0.97 -4.98
C PRO A 215 3.78 0.95 -4.69
N ASN A 216 4.61 1.09 -5.73
CA ASN A 216 6.06 0.88 -5.66
C ASN A 216 6.78 1.68 -4.56
N HIS A 217 6.31 2.88 -4.23
CA HIS A 217 6.94 3.71 -3.20
C HIS A 217 6.75 3.13 -1.80
N ILE A 218 5.67 2.41 -1.53
CA ILE A 218 5.36 1.82 -0.20
C ILE A 218 6.45 0.86 0.25
N TYR A 219 7.07 0.12 -0.67
CA TYR A 219 8.18 -0.78 -0.38
C TYR A 219 9.49 -0.06 -0.02
N GLN A 220 9.62 1.22 -0.38
CA GLN A 220 10.84 2.01 -0.21
C GLN A 220 10.79 2.95 1.00
N VAL A 221 9.59 3.24 1.51
CA VAL A 221 9.41 4.10 2.68
C VAL A 221 10.05 3.44 3.91
N PRO A 222 10.91 4.16 4.66
CA PRO A 222 11.45 3.67 5.91
C PRO A 222 10.42 3.83 7.03
N TRP A 223 9.44 2.94 7.07
CA TRP A 223 8.37 2.95 8.07
C TRP A 223 8.92 2.96 9.49
N ASP A 224 8.44 3.90 10.31
CA ASP A 224 8.79 4.06 11.72
C ASP A 224 7.79 3.30 12.59
N VAL A 225 6.52 3.37 12.21
CA VAL A 225 5.41 2.67 12.86
C VAL A 225 4.60 1.92 11.80
N ILE A 226 4.22 0.69 12.10
CA ILE A 226 3.31 -0.12 11.31
C ILE A 226 2.20 -0.62 12.24
N LEU A 227 0.94 -0.41 11.89
CA LEU A 227 -0.21 -0.96 12.60
C LEU A 227 -0.91 -2.00 11.73
N VAL A 228 -1.10 -3.20 12.27
CA VAL A 228 -1.87 -4.28 11.65
C VAL A 228 -3.21 -4.41 12.37
N ASP A 229 -4.24 -3.77 11.81
CA ASP A 229 -5.63 -3.80 12.26
C ASP A 229 -6.61 -4.26 11.16
N GLY A 230 -6.07 -4.87 10.11
CA GLY A 230 -6.80 -5.42 8.98
C GLY A 230 -5.94 -6.44 8.25
N PRO A 231 -6.53 -7.31 7.42
CA PRO A 231 -7.98 -7.43 7.13
C PRO A 231 -8.78 -8.06 8.28
N ARG A 232 -10.11 -8.06 8.17
CA ARG A 232 -11.03 -8.47 9.26
C ARG A 232 -10.87 -9.91 9.75
N GLY A 233 -10.78 -10.89 8.86
CA GLY A 233 -10.58 -12.30 9.24
C GLY A 233 -11.67 -12.93 10.09
N TYR A 234 -12.93 -12.46 10.04
CA TYR A 234 -14.01 -12.94 10.92
C TYR A 234 -14.56 -14.33 10.55
N ASN A 235 -14.28 -14.84 9.36
CA ASN A 235 -14.71 -16.17 8.94
C ASN A 235 -13.62 -16.92 8.18
N ALA A 236 -13.78 -18.24 8.09
CA ALA A 236 -12.79 -19.13 7.48
C ALA A 236 -12.42 -18.76 6.04
N GLY A 237 -13.38 -18.25 5.25
CA GLY A 237 -13.16 -17.87 3.85
C GLY A 237 -12.65 -16.44 3.64
N SER A 238 -12.64 -15.62 4.69
CA SER A 238 -12.17 -14.23 4.61
C SER A 238 -10.65 -14.14 4.70
N PRO A 239 -10.05 -13.08 4.14
CA PRO A 239 -8.67 -12.75 4.42
C PRO A 239 -8.45 -12.51 5.91
N GLY A 240 -7.42 -13.13 6.47
CA GLY A 240 -6.97 -12.82 7.84
C GLY A 240 -5.64 -12.07 7.82
N ARG A 241 -5.15 -11.67 9.01
CA ARG A 241 -3.98 -10.79 9.16
C ARG A 241 -2.62 -11.41 8.82
N MET A 242 -2.60 -12.65 8.33
CA MET A 242 -1.40 -13.44 8.00
C MET A 242 -0.45 -12.68 7.06
N SER A 243 -0.96 -12.25 5.90
CA SER A 243 -0.14 -11.55 4.90
C SER A 243 0.30 -10.17 5.37
N ALA A 244 -0.56 -9.47 6.12
CA ALA A 244 -0.24 -8.16 6.69
C ALA A 244 0.88 -8.26 7.75
N ILE A 245 0.80 -9.24 8.67
CA ILE A 245 1.83 -9.48 9.69
C ILE A 245 3.17 -9.86 9.05
N PHE A 246 3.17 -10.79 8.09
CA PHE A 246 4.38 -11.18 7.36
C PHE A 246 5.00 -9.98 6.65
N THR A 247 4.19 -9.23 5.89
CA THR A 247 4.62 -8.06 5.13
C THR A 247 5.17 -6.97 6.06
N ALA A 248 4.51 -6.68 7.18
CA ALA A 248 5.00 -5.75 8.19
C ALA A 248 6.37 -6.19 8.74
N GLY A 249 6.54 -7.48 9.02
CA GLY A 249 7.80 -8.05 9.48
C GLY A 249 8.93 -7.91 8.46
N VAL A 250 8.64 -8.07 7.17
CA VAL A 250 9.62 -7.89 6.08
C VAL A 250 9.95 -6.41 5.85
N LEU A 251 8.94 -5.53 5.81
CA LEU A 251 9.14 -4.09 5.64
C LEU A 251 9.99 -3.51 6.79
N ALA A 252 9.70 -3.91 8.03
CA ALA A 252 10.45 -3.47 9.20
C ALA A 252 11.95 -3.86 9.13
N ARG A 253 12.26 -5.03 8.56
CA ARG A 253 13.63 -5.54 8.45
C ARG A 253 14.37 -5.10 7.19
N SER A 254 13.64 -4.87 6.10
CA SER A 254 14.20 -4.57 4.76
C SER A 254 14.40 -3.07 4.49
N LYS A 255 13.96 -2.19 5.41
CA LYS A 255 13.96 -0.75 5.17
C LYS A 255 15.34 -0.15 4.85
N CYS A 256 15.35 0.79 3.90
CA CYS A 256 16.50 1.65 3.66
C CYS A 256 16.73 2.59 4.86
N GLY A 257 17.98 2.87 5.23
CA GLY A 257 18.26 3.78 6.36
C GLY A 257 19.35 3.29 7.31
N LYS A 258 19.52 4.03 8.42
CA LYS A 258 20.60 3.86 9.40
C LYS A 258 20.64 2.43 9.95
N ARG A 259 21.87 1.95 10.14
CA ARG A 259 22.14 0.73 10.90
C ARG A 259 21.56 0.88 12.31
N ASN A 260 20.89 -0.16 12.82
CA ASN A 260 20.16 -0.19 14.09
C ASN A 260 18.90 0.69 14.15
N SER A 261 18.30 1.04 13.00
CA SER A 261 16.96 1.65 13.00
C SER A 261 15.92 0.62 13.43
N LYS A 262 14.99 1.06 14.28
CA LYS A 262 13.88 0.27 14.82
C LYS A 262 12.59 0.65 14.10
N THR A 263 11.65 -0.29 14.04
CA THR A 263 10.28 -0.08 13.58
C THR A 263 9.35 -0.62 14.65
N HIS A 264 8.40 0.19 15.07
CA HIS A 264 7.33 -0.22 15.98
C HIS A 264 6.25 -0.92 15.15
N VAL A 265 5.99 -2.20 15.41
CA VAL A 265 4.93 -2.96 14.74
C VAL A 265 3.88 -3.31 15.77
N PHE A 266 2.68 -2.79 15.59
CA PHE A 266 1.52 -3.07 16.42
C PHE A 266 0.62 -4.07 15.72
N VAL A 267 0.14 -5.08 16.43
CA VAL A 267 -0.83 -6.06 15.93
C VAL A 267 -2.01 -6.07 16.89
N HIS A 268 -3.18 -5.68 16.40
CA HIS A 268 -4.40 -5.66 17.20
C HIS A 268 -5.04 -7.08 17.23
N GLU A 269 -5.89 -7.34 18.22
CA GLU A 269 -6.58 -8.62 18.42
C GLU A 269 -5.65 -9.84 18.53
N MET A 270 -4.48 -9.70 19.16
CA MET A 270 -3.51 -10.76 19.45
C MET A 270 -4.07 -11.93 20.27
N GLY A 271 -5.29 -11.82 20.81
CA GLY A 271 -6.01 -12.94 21.41
C GLY A 271 -6.49 -13.99 20.39
N ARG A 272 -6.60 -13.63 19.10
CA ARG A 272 -6.98 -14.55 18.02
C ARG A 272 -5.80 -15.41 17.58
N GLU A 273 -6.10 -16.63 17.13
CA GLU A 273 -5.08 -17.65 16.83
C GLU A 273 -4.14 -17.23 15.70
N VAL A 274 -4.68 -16.68 14.62
CA VAL A 274 -3.91 -16.24 13.44
C VAL A 274 -2.91 -15.16 13.85
N GLU A 275 -3.40 -14.11 14.51
CA GLU A 275 -2.64 -12.93 14.91
C GLU A 275 -1.51 -13.32 15.85
N ARG A 276 -1.82 -14.13 16.87
CA ARG A 276 -0.82 -14.63 17.83
C ARG A 276 0.26 -15.45 17.15
N ILE A 277 -0.11 -16.50 16.41
CA ILE A 277 0.85 -17.44 15.82
C ILE A 277 1.72 -16.75 14.78
N TYR A 278 1.14 -15.95 13.89
CA TYR A 278 1.89 -15.27 12.85
C TYR A 278 2.79 -14.17 13.41
N SER A 279 2.37 -13.47 14.47
CA SER A 279 3.22 -12.46 15.11
C SER A 279 4.40 -13.10 15.83
N GLU A 280 4.18 -14.21 16.55
CA GLU A 280 5.27 -14.96 17.19
C GLU A 280 6.27 -15.53 16.16
N GLU A 281 5.82 -15.96 14.98
CA GLU A 281 6.70 -16.49 13.93
C GLU A 281 7.46 -15.40 13.15
N PHE A 282 6.79 -14.30 12.78
CA PHE A 282 7.36 -13.33 11.82
C PHE A 282 7.78 -11.99 12.46
N LEU A 283 7.19 -11.61 13.60
CA LEU A 283 7.63 -10.45 14.38
C LEU A 283 8.55 -10.86 15.53
N CYS A 284 8.48 -12.13 15.93
CA CYS A 284 9.30 -12.78 16.95
C CYS A 284 8.97 -12.36 18.37
N ARG A 285 8.79 -13.36 19.23
CA ARG A 285 8.48 -13.14 20.65
C ARG A 285 9.56 -12.35 21.38
N GLU A 286 10.83 -12.51 21.00
CA GLU A 286 11.94 -11.72 21.56
C GLU A 286 11.86 -10.22 21.24
N ASN A 287 11.08 -9.81 20.23
CA ASN A 287 10.88 -8.41 19.89
C ASN A 287 9.60 -7.82 20.53
N LEU A 288 8.80 -8.61 21.26
CA LEU A 288 7.61 -8.12 21.95
C LEU A 288 8.01 -7.22 23.11
N ALA A 289 7.73 -5.92 22.98
CA ALA A 289 8.04 -4.91 23.99
C ALA A 289 6.96 -4.86 25.07
N GLU A 290 5.69 -4.94 24.67
CA GLU A 290 4.55 -4.95 25.57
C GLU A 290 3.32 -5.62 24.93
N SER A 291 2.37 -6.01 25.77
CA SER A 291 1.02 -6.40 25.38
C SER A 291 0.03 -5.60 26.23
N VAL A 292 -0.87 -4.87 25.58
CA VAL A 292 -1.85 -4.00 26.22
C VAL A 292 -3.22 -4.48 25.75
N ASP A 293 -4.03 -5.02 26.67
CA ASP A 293 -5.30 -5.67 26.35
C ASP A 293 -5.16 -6.69 25.20
N SER A 294 -5.69 -6.38 24.01
CA SER A 294 -5.61 -7.23 22.81
C SER A 294 -4.52 -6.79 21.83
N LEU A 295 -3.79 -5.72 22.11
CA LEU A 295 -2.74 -5.15 21.27
C LEU A 295 -1.36 -5.72 21.64
N GLY A 296 -0.64 -6.27 20.65
CA GLY A 296 0.78 -6.61 20.78
C GLY A 296 1.66 -5.53 20.16
N HIS A 297 2.67 -5.07 20.89
CA HIS A 297 3.64 -4.08 20.42
C HIS A 297 5.03 -4.72 20.28
N PHE A 298 5.50 -4.82 19.05
CA PHE A 298 6.81 -5.37 18.70
C PHE A 298 7.76 -4.26 18.27
N VAL A 299 9.03 -4.33 18.70
CA VAL A 299 10.08 -3.41 18.26
C VAL A 299 11.08 -4.18 17.42
N VAL A 300 10.93 -4.09 16.10
CA VAL A 300 11.70 -4.87 15.13
C VAL A 300 12.89 -4.05 14.64
N GLU A 301 14.10 -4.60 14.78
CA GLU A 301 15.32 -3.98 14.27
C GLU A 301 15.54 -4.32 12.80
N LYS A 302 16.07 -3.35 12.05
CA LYS A 302 16.61 -3.59 10.71
C LYS A 302 17.68 -4.68 10.76
N VAL A 303 17.53 -5.71 9.92
CA VAL A 303 18.50 -6.78 9.77
C VAL A 303 19.42 -6.46 8.60
N ILE A 304 20.74 -6.52 8.82
CA ILE A 304 21.71 -6.47 7.72
C ILE A 304 21.77 -7.87 7.11
N GLU A 305 21.73 -7.99 5.79
CA GLU A 305 21.67 -9.26 5.02
C GLU A 305 22.64 -10.37 5.48
N ARG A 306 23.72 -10.02 6.20
CA ARG A 306 24.71 -10.96 6.74
C ARG A 306 24.33 -11.64 8.06
N ALA A 307 23.24 -11.26 8.73
CA ALA A 307 22.93 -11.69 10.11
C ALA A 307 22.08 -12.98 10.22
N GLY A 308 21.94 -13.75 9.13
CA GLY A 308 21.22 -15.03 9.11
C GLY A 308 19.81 -14.91 8.52
N GLY A 309 19.40 -15.93 7.77
CA GLY A 309 18.17 -15.93 6.95
C GLY A 309 16.87 -16.20 7.69
N ARG A 310 16.83 -16.15 9.02
CA ARG A 310 15.63 -16.51 9.82
C ARG A 310 15.02 -15.27 10.48
N PHE A 311 13.70 -15.30 10.66
CA PHE A 311 12.98 -14.23 11.34
C PHE A 311 13.41 -14.07 12.80
N CYS A 312 13.46 -15.18 13.54
CA CYS A 312 13.68 -15.22 14.99
C CYS A 312 14.96 -15.99 15.35
N LYS A 313 15.64 -15.57 16.42
CA LYS A 313 16.98 -16.03 16.79
C LYS A 313 17.01 -17.45 17.37
N ASN A 314 15.89 -17.97 17.87
CA ASN A 314 15.77 -19.32 18.43
C ASN A 314 14.38 -19.92 18.15
N SER A 315 14.23 -20.67 17.05
CA SER A 315 12.99 -21.42 16.75
C SER A 315 12.99 -22.84 17.34
N SER A 316 13.74 -23.08 18.43
CA SER A 316 13.91 -24.41 19.03
C SER A 316 13.65 -24.40 20.54
N SER A 317 12.38 -24.27 20.93
CA SER A 317 11.83 -24.84 22.16
C SER A 317 10.31 -24.61 22.27
N GLY A 318 9.53 -25.69 22.15
CA GLY A 318 8.07 -25.74 22.40
C GLY A 318 7.32 -26.21 21.17
N SER A 319 6.73 -27.40 21.09
CA SER A 319 6.25 -28.31 22.14
C SER A 319 6.15 -29.73 21.59
N SER A 320 6.73 -30.69 22.32
CA SER A 320 6.26 -32.08 22.37
C SER A 320 4.91 -32.17 23.06
#